data_AF-A0AAU5USV4-F1
#
_entry.id   AF-A0AAU5USV4-F1
#
_cell.length_a   1.000
_cell.length_b   1.000
_cell.length_c   1.000
_cell.angle_alpha   90.00
_cell.angle_beta   90.00
_cell.angle_gamma   90.00
#
_symmetry.space_group_name_H-M   'P 1'
#
loop_
_entity.id
_entity.type
_entity.pdbx_description
1 polymer ?
#
loop_
_entity_poly.entity_id
_entity_poly.type
_entity_poly.pdbx_seq_one_letter_code
_entity_poly.pdbx_strand_id
1 'polypeptide(L)'
;MRAVDCVGALIRDEQHRVYLQRRTPDRRLLPGIWDIVGGHLEPGETPEQALAREVEEETGWKVRDIVWTVADWEWEWEGRVRREVDYLITVDGDLTQPRLEVGKHDASAWAGPDDLDLLMVNRTDGDRRLRDLVAHAVRTRFTDRLRLEPITGPNGVLPGHAADLAEVFADPWVARWYDAHWSPEEVAAQVANLQAGWERDSVGKWIAYERTGAVAGRGGLSRIPADSPTAAAIADLVGPEWAADRLELGWALKESARGRGLAGEIGRAGLDFAFSTLGARAVIALTERVNTASQAVMQRLGMRYAGEIHAEGWADGSPDVQPDAPFAVYVADPAVRRQEVDDVLAAAVRWAEGQPEIRAMAMVGSWARDAARMTSDVDLVLLTDVPEKYLADDDWLEAFGAVAVVRRQQWGPHLTEVRIARPSGLEIELGVTATAWANPDPVDPGTTRVVSDRIRILHDPDGILATLQQTTGPEADM
;
A
#
# COMPACT_ATOMS: atom_id res chain seq x y z
N MET A 1 -21.10 -22.91 14.83
CA MET A 1 -20.75 -21.63 15.49
C MET A 1 -22.03 -21.01 16.02
N ARG A 2 -21.98 -20.30 17.15
CA ARG A 2 -23.13 -19.57 17.71
C ARG A 2 -23.63 -18.48 16.75
N ALA A 3 -24.82 -17.93 16.98
CA ALA A 3 -25.21 -16.69 16.29
C ALA A 3 -24.24 -15.57 16.67
N VAL A 4 -24.01 -14.61 15.77
CA VAL A 4 -23.15 -13.45 16.05
C VAL A 4 -23.85 -12.59 17.10
N ASP A 5 -23.18 -12.31 18.22
CA ASP A 5 -23.70 -11.45 19.29
C ASP A 5 -23.23 -10.00 19.13
N CYS A 6 -21.99 -9.82 18.67
CA CYS A 6 -21.31 -8.53 18.60
C CYS A 6 -20.55 -8.36 17.28
N VAL A 7 -20.32 -7.10 16.91
CA VAL A 7 -19.43 -6.72 15.81
C VAL A 7 -18.45 -5.65 16.26
N GLY A 8 -17.24 -5.71 15.73
CA GLY A 8 -16.21 -4.69 15.89
C GLY A 8 -15.76 -4.11 14.55
N ALA A 9 -15.39 -2.83 14.57
CA ALA A 9 -15.00 -2.04 13.42
C ALA A 9 -13.55 -1.55 13.57
N LEU A 10 -12.65 -2.19 12.83
CA LEU A 10 -11.30 -1.70 12.58
C LEU A 10 -11.40 -0.64 11.46
N ILE A 11 -11.75 0.59 11.81
CA ILE A 11 -11.86 1.70 10.85
C ILE A 11 -10.45 2.15 10.46
N ARG A 12 -10.10 2.05 9.18
CA ARG A 12 -8.76 2.35 8.67
C ARG A 12 -8.72 3.58 7.76
N ASP A 13 -7.73 4.44 7.97
CA ASP A 13 -7.46 5.59 7.10
C ASP A 13 -6.51 5.26 5.91
N GLU A 14 -6.22 6.27 5.10
CA GLU A 14 -5.33 6.17 3.94
C GLU A 14 -3.85 5.99 4.30
N GLN A 15 -3.49 6.22 5.57
CA GLN A 15 -2.15 5.99 6.14
C GLN A 15 -2.05 4.63 6.84
N HIS A 16 -3.08 3.79 6.73
CA HIS A 16 -3.18 2.47 7.35
C HIS A 16 -3.22 2.47 8.88
N ARG A 17 -3.58 3.59 9.51
CA ARG A 17 -3.83 3.67 10.95
C ARG A 17 -5.26 3.21 11.25
N VAL A 18 -5.47 2.68 12.44
CA VAL A 18 -6.79 2.23 12.90
C VAL A 18 -7.34 3.22 13.94
N TYR A 19 -8.60 3.62 13.77
CA TYR A 19 -9.28 4.49 14.72
C TYR A 19 -9.57 3.75 16.02
N LEU A 20 -9.21 4.37 17.14
CA LEU A 20 -9.47 3.91 18.50
C LEU A 20 -10.22 4.98 19.28
N GLN A 21 -11.02 4.53 20.24
CA GLN A 21 -11.72 5.39 21.18
C GLN A 21 -11.53 4.89 22.61
N ARG A 22 -11.43 5.83 23.55
CA ARG A 22 -11.24 5.51 24.96
C ARG A 22 -12.57 5.54 25.68
N ARG A 23 -12.88 4.44 26.36
CA ARG A 23 -14.08 4.27 27.19
C ARG A 23 -13.99 5.22 28.38
N THR A 24 -15.10 5.84 28.76
CA THR A 24 -15.12 6.71 29.93
C THR A 24 -14.80 5.93 31.22
N PRO A 25 -14.23 6.58 32.26
CA PRO A 25 -13.87 5.91 33.51
C PRO A 25 -15.05 5.34 34.30
N ASP A 26 -16.28 5.80 34.03
CA ASP A 26 -17.52 5.38 34.67
C ASP A 26 -18.20 4.18 33.98
N ARG A 27 -17.62 3.64 32.89
CA ARG A 27 -18.14 2.43 32.24
C ARG A 27 -18.05 1.22 33.17
N ARG A 28 -19.15 0.47 33.26
CA ARG A 28 -19.22 -0.77 34.05
C ARG A 28 -18.22 -1.83 33.58
N LEU A 29 -18.05 -1.97 32.27
CA LEU A 29 -17.18 -2.96 31.66
C LEU A 29 -15.98 -2.25 31.03
N LEU A 30 -14.78 -2.65 31.47
CA LEU A 30 -13.48 -2.16 30.99
C LEU A 30 -13.41 -0.61 30.98
N PRO A 31 -13.50 0.05 32.14
CA PRO A 31 -13.41 1.51 32.21
C PRO A 31 -12.02 2.03 31.83
N GLY A 32 -11.97 3.13 31.09
CA GLY A 32 -10.71 3.83 30.79
C GLY A 32 -9.76 3.14 29.81
N ILE A 33 -10.12 1.99 29.23
CA ILE A 33 -9.31 1.34 28.19
C ILE A 33 -9.59 1.95 26.81
N TRP A 34 -8.63 1.74 25.90
CA TRP A 34 -8.82 1.99 24.48
C TRP A 34 -9.43 0.76 23.80
N ASP A 35 -10.37 1.02 22.90
CA ASP A 35 -11.18 0.02 22.23
C ASP A 35 -11.42 0.41 20.76
N ILE A 36 -11.89 -0.54 19.97
CA ILE A 36 -12.42 -0.28 18.63
C ILE A 36 -13.89 0.15 18.73
N VAL A 37 -14.45 0.67 17.63
CA VAL A 37 -15.89 0.93 17.53
C VAL A 37 -16.62 -0.40 17.42
N GLY A 38 -17.72 -0.58 18.12
CA GLY A 38 -18.44 -1.85 18.08
C GLY A 38 -19.53 -1.99 19.12
N GLY A 39 -20.40 -2.97 18.90
CA GLY A 39 -21.55 -3.18 19.75
C GLY A 39 -22.33 -4.44 19.42
N HIS A 40 -23.51 -4.53 20.01
CA HIS A 40 -24.34 -5.74 19.93
C HIS A 40 -25.29 -5.65 18.75
N LEU A 41 -25.62 -6.81 18.17
CA LEU A 41 -26.70 -6.89 17.19
C LEU A 41 -28.06 -6.66 17.90
N GLU A 42 -28.93 -5.89 17.26
CA GLU A 42 -30.34 -5.79 17.64
C GLU A 42 -31.18 -6.93 17.02
N PRO A 43 -32.37 -7.24 17.59
CA PRO A 43 -33.24 -8.27 17.04
C PRO A 43 -33.59 -8.03 15.56
N GLY A 44 -33.13 -8.93 14.69
CA GLY A 44 -33.41 -8.90 13.26
C GLY A 44 -32.34 -8.22 12.39
N GLU A 45 -31.28 -7.66 13.00
CA GLU A 45 -30.15 -7.10 12.26
C GLU A 45 -29.22 -8.21 11.70
N THR A 46 -28.64 -7.97 10.53
CA THR A 46 -27.43 -8.67 10.10
C THR A 46 -26.19 -8.06 10.76
N PRO A 47 -25.06 -8.78 10.84
CA PRO A 47 -23.80 -8.22 11.35
C PRO A 47 -23.39 -6.91 10.66
N GLU A 48 -23.58 -6.82 9.35
CA GLU A 48 -23.24 -5.63 8.56
C GLU A 48 -24.15 -4.44 8.88
N GLN A 49 -25.44 -4.69 9.16
CA GLN A 49 -26.38 -3.66 9.59
C GLN A 49 -26.02 -3.11 10.97
N ALA A 50 -25.72 -4.01 11.92
CA ALA A 50 -25.26 -3.63 13.24
C ALA A 50 -23.94 -2.84 13.18
N LEU A 51 -22.99 -3.29 12.34
CA LEU A 51 -21.71 -2.60 12.13
C LEU A 51 -21.91 -1.17 11.63
N ALA A 52 -22.76 -0.98 10.62
CA ALA A 52 -23.06 0.34 10.07
C ALA A 52 -23.72 1.27 11.09
N ARG A 53 -24.68 0.74 11.88
CA ARG A 53 -25.34 1.49 12.95
C ARG A 53 -24.36 1.91 14.04
N GLU A 54 -23.57 0.99 14.58
CA GLU A 54 -22.61 1.28 15.65
C GLU A 54 -21.56 2.31 15.19
N VAL A 55 -21.08 2.22 13.95
CA VAL A 55 -20.16 3.22 13.38
C VAL A 55 -20.80 4.59 13.29
N GLU A 56 -22.03 4.71 12.79
CA GLU A 56 -22.73 6.00 12.68
C GLU A 56 -23.08 6.57 14.07
N GLU A 57 -23.50 5.74 15.02
CA GLU A 57 -23.83 6.15 16.39
C GLU A 57 -22.59 6.64 17.15
N GLU A 58 -21.48 5.91 17.10
CA GLU A 58 -20.32 6.23 17.92
C GLU A 58 -19.42 7.29 17.30
N THR A 59 -19.36 7.38 15.95
CA THR A 59 -18.43 8.28 15.24
C THR A 59 -19.09 9.34 14.36
N GLY A 60 -20.36 9.15 13.98
CA GLY A 60 -21.04 9.98 12.98
C GLY A 60 -20.61 9.73 11.53
N TRP A 61 -19.69 8.79 11.29
CA TRP A 61 -19.26 8.40 9.96
C TRP A 61 -20.15 7.31 9.37
N LYS A 62 -20.11 7.16 8.05
CA LYS A 62 -20.84 6.11 7.35
C LYS A 62 -19.88 5.07 6.83
N VAL A 63 -20.20 3.79 7.00
CA VAL A 63 -19.40 2.71 6.40
C VAL A 63 -19.42 2.87 4.88
N ARG A 64 -18.25 3.01 4.27
CA ARG A 64 -18.07 3.06 2.83
C ARG A 64 -17.90 1.65 2.28
N ASP A 65 -16.87 0.94 2.77
CA ASP A 65 -16.57 -0.42 2.35
C ASP A 65 -16.24 -1.32 3.54
N ILE A 66 -16.74 -2.55 3.49
CA ILE A 66 -16.22 -3.66 4.30
C ILE A 66 -15.08 -4.31 3.49
N VAL A 67 -13.85 -4.06 3.91
CA VAL A 67 -12.64 -4.49 3.18
C VAL A 67 -12.35 -5.96 3.40
N TRP A 68 -12.52 -6.43 4.65
CA TRP A 68 -12.20 -7.80 5.05
C TRP A 68 -12.81 -8.15 6.42
N THR A 69 -13.27 -9.40 6.58
CA THR A 69 -13.55 -10.00 7.89
C THR A 69 -12.24 -10.48 8.50
N VAL A 70 -11.75 -9.76 9.51
CA VAL A 70 -10.43 -10.00 10.13
C VAL A 70 -10.49 -11.16 11.09
N ALA A 71 -11.49 -11.19 11.98
CA ALA A 71 -11.65 -12.23 12.99
C ALA A 71 -13.12 -12.64 13.15
N ASP A 72 -13.30 -13.91 13.54
CA ASP A 72 -14.58 -14.50 13.91
C ASP A 72 -14.31 -15.46 15.08
N TRP A 73 -14.64 -15.02 16.29
CA TRP A 73 -14.10 -15.58 17.51
C TRP A 73 -15.14 -15.56 18.64
N GLU A 74 -14.93 -16.42 19.63
CA GLU A 74 -15.79 -16.48 20.82
C GLU A 74 -15.00 -16.03 22.06
N TRP A 75 -15.63 -15.25 22.92
CA TRP A 75 -15.08 -14.84 24.22
C TRP A 75 -16.11 -15.02 25.34
N GLU A 76 -15.63 -15.22 26.56
CA GLU A 76 -16.46 -15.44 27.74
C GLU A 76 -16.29 -14.31 28.75
N TRP A 77 -17.42 -13.81 29.27
CA TRP A 77 -17.43 -12.89 30.40
C TRP A 77 -18.58 -13.25 31.34
N GLU A 78 -18.28 -13.36 32.63
CA GLU A 78 -19.23 -13.79 33.68
C GLU A 78 -20.01 -15.08 33.32
N GLY A 79 -19.36 -16.07 32.71
CA GLY A 79 -19.99 -17.36 32.35
C GLY A 79 -20.83 -17.33 31.07
N ARG A 80 -20.89 -16.19 30.36
CA ARG A 80 -21.58 -16.06 29.07
C ARG A 80 -20.58 -16.00 27.93
N VAL A 81 -20.61 -17.02 27.08
CA VAL A 81 -19.87 -17.05 25.81
C VAL A 81 -20.62 -16.24 24.76
N ARG A 82 -19.91 -15.36 24.07
CA ARG A 82 -20.39 -14.51 22.98
C ARG A 82 -19.54 -14.73 21.74
N ARG A 83 -20.16 -14.68 20.56
CA ARG A 83 -19.44 -14.67 19.29
C ARG A 83 -19.35 -13.25 18.74
N GLU A 84 -18.14 -12.84 18.36
CA GLU A 84 -17.84 -11.53 17.80
C GLU A 84 -17.19 -11.67 16.42
N VAL A 85 -17.57 -10.79 15.51
CA VAL A 85 -16.99 -10.69 14.16
C VAL A 85 -16.41 -9.30 13.97
N ASP A 86 -15.12 -9.23 13.68
CA ASP A 86 -14.39 -7.98 13.48
C ASP A 86 -14.14 -7.72 12.01
N TYR A 87 -14.51 -6.53 11.56
CA TYR A 87 -14.39 -6.10 10.18
C TYR A 87 -13.37 -4.98 10.05
N LEU A 88 -12.49 -5.10 9.06
CA LEU A 88 -11.69 -3.99 8.55
C LEU A 88 -12.55 -3.18 7.58
N ILE A 89 -12.72 -1.89 7.86
CA ILE A 89 -13.61 -1.03 7.07
C ILE A 89 -12.97 0.30 6.72
N THR A 90 -13.53 0.95 5.69
CA THR A 90 -13.34 2.36 5.37
C THR A 90 -14.66 3.11 5.61
N VAL A 91 -14.57 4.43 5.80
CA VAL A 91 -15.75 5.25 6.10
C VAL A 91 -15.76 6.56 5.31
N ASP A 92 -16.95 7.12 5.14
CA ASP A 92 -17.20 8.48 4.67
C ASP A 92 -17.46 9.42 5.86
N GLY A 93 -16.78 10.57 5.87
CA GLY A 93 -16.92 11.60 6.88
C GLY A 93 -15.63 12.42 7.06
N ASP A 94 -15.68 13.44 7.93
CA ASP A 94 -14.47 14.17 8.33
C ASP A 94 -13.70 13.35 9.37
N LEU A 95 -12.63 12.68 8.91
CA LEU A 95 -11.77 11.84 9.76
C LEU A 95 -10.98 12.63 10.81
N THR A 96 -10.93 13.96 10.68
CA THR A 96 -10.26 14.84 11.64
C THR A 96 -11.17 15.26 12.80
N GLN A 97 -12.49 15.08 12.65
CA GLN A 97 -13.50 15.44 13.65
C GLN A 97 -14.50 14.29 13.90
N PRO A 98 -14.06 13.17 14.49
CA PRO A 98 -14.99 12.12 14.90
C PRO A 98 -15.97 12.65 15.94
N ARG A 99 -17.25 12.27 15.84
CA ARG A 99 -18.15 12.35 16.99
C ARG A 99 -17.69 11.33 18.04
N LEU A 100 -17.86 11.65 19.31
CA LEU A 100 -17.76 10.68 20.39
C LEU A 100 -19.13 10.59 21.07
N GLU A 101 -19.64 9.38 21.26
CA GLU A 101 -20.89 9.19 21.96
C GLU A 101 -20.77 9.65 23.42
N VAL A 102 -21.60 10.64 23.77
CA VAL A 102 -21.59 11.29 25.09
C VAL A 102 -21.87 10.26 26.18
N GLY A 103 -20.97 10.18 27.17
CA GLY A 103 -21.09 9.27 28.31
C GLY A 103 -20.62 7.84 28.03
N LYS A 104 -20.19 7.52 26.81
CA LYS A 104 -19.51 6.25 26.50
C LYS A 104 -18.00 6.41 26.28
N HIS A 105 -17.61 7.47 25.56
CA HIS A 105 -16.22 7.71 25.17
C HIS A 105 -15.79 9.15 25.48
N ASP A 106 -14.54 9.36 25.90
CA ASP A 106 -13.99 10.69 26.25
C ASP A 106 -12.73 11.11 25.46
N ALA A 107 -12.18 10.21 24.65
CA ALA A 107 -11.02 10.49 23.80
C ALA A 107 -11.00 9.56 22.58
N SER A 108 -10.26 9.97 21.55
CA SER A 108 -9.97 9.16 20.37
C SER A 108 -8.53 9.34 19.90
N ALA A 109 -8.05 8.37 19.12
CA ALA A 109 -6.71 8.36 18.54
C ALA A 109 -6.70 7.53 17.26
N TRP A 110 -5.75 7.83 16.38
CA TRP A 110 -5.40 6.98 15.24
C TRP A 110 -4.15 6.20 15.60
N ALA A 111 -4.24 4.87 15.64
CA ALA A 111 -3.13 4.02 16.00
C ALA A 111 -2.42 3.49 14.73
N GLY A 112 -1.16 3.91 14.54
CA GLY A 112 -0.23 3.33 13.59
C GLY A 112 0.66 2.25 14.23
N PRO A 113 1.75 1.83 13.54
CA PRO A 113 2.67 0.81 14.03
C PRO A 113 3.28 1.13 15.41
N ASP A 114 3.51 2.41 15.70
CA ASP A 114 4.18 2.86 16.94
C ASP A 114 3.21 3.20 18.07
N ASP A 115 1.90 3.13 17.83
CA ASP A 115 0.84 3.55 18.77
C ASP A 115 0.12 2.35 19.43
N LEU A 116 0.52 1.12 19.10
CA LEU A 116 -0.19 -0.10 19.51
C LEU A 116 -0.26 -0.30 21.03
N ASP A 117 0.64 0.30 21.78
CA ASP A 117 0.65 0.24 23.25
C ASP A 117 -0.50 1.03 23.89
N LEU A 118 -1.19 1.91 23.14
CA LEU A 118 -2.42 2.56 23.60
C LEU A 118 -3.47 1.53 24.04
N LEU A 119 -3.57 0.39 23.34
CA LEU A 119 -4.53 -0.69 23.63
C LEU A 119 -4.22 -1.44 24.93
N MET A 120 -3.02 -1.23 25.49
CA MET A 120 -2.61 -1.80 26.78
C MET A 120 -2.81 -0.83 27.96
N VAL A 121 -3.14 0.44 27.70
CA VAL A 121 -3.41 1.42 28.76
C VAL A 121 -4.65 1.01 29.56
N ASN A 122 -4.52 1.00 30.89
CA ASN A 122 -5.54 0.58 31.86
C ASN A 122 -6.03 -0.88 31.72
N ARG A 123 -5.35 -1.69 30.90
CA ARG A 123 -5.73 -3.07 30.64
C ARG A 123 -5.02 -4.01 31.61
N THR A 124 -5.64 -4.25 32.77
CA THR A 124 -5.00 -4.94 33.92
C THR A 124 -5.09 -6.47 33.87
N ASP A 125 -5.91 -7.03 32.98
CA ASP A 125 -6.03 -8.48 32.78
C ASP A 125 -4.90 -9.07 31.91
N GLY A 126 -4.09 -8.23 31.27
CA GLY A 126 -3.03 -8.63 30.37
C GLY A 126 -3.53 -9.16 29.01
N ASP A 127 -4.83 -9.02 28.69
CA ASP A 127 -5.41 -9.53 27.46
C ASP A 127 -4.91 -8.74 26.24
N ARG A 128 -4.04 -9.36 25.44
CA ARG A 128 -3.44 -8.73 24.25
C ARG A 128 -4.26 -8.89 22.97
N ARG A 129 -5.42 -9.57 23.02
CA ARG A 129 -6.11 -10.00 21.79
C ARG A 129 -6.50 -8.83 20.89
N LEU A 130 -7.13 -7.79 21.45
CA LEU A 130 -7.48 -6.60 20.68
C LEU A 130 -6.25 -5.87 20.15
N ARG A 131 -5.18 -5.77 20.95
CA ARG A 131 -3.91 -5.17 20.52
C ARG A 131 -3.35 -5.90 19.30
N ASP A 132 -3.31 -7.23 19.35
CA ASP A 132 -2.73 -8.03 18.27
C ASP A 132 -3.62 -8.03 17.02
N LEU A 133 -4.95 -7.94 17.19
CA LEU A 133 -5.91 -7.76 16.09
C LEU A 133 -5.71 -6.41 15.39
N VAL A 134 -5.59 -5.31 16.15
CA VAL A 134 -5.31 -3.97 15.60
C VAL A 134 -3.93 -3.95 14.95
N ALA A 135 -2.91 -4.55 15.57
CA ALA A 135 -1.57 -4.67 14.98
C ALA A 135 -1.62 -5.40 13.63
N HIS A 136 -2.40 -6.49 13.55
CA HIS A 136 -2.58 -7.21 12.30
C HIS A 136 -3.25 -6.32 11.24
N ALA A 137 -4.33 -5.60 11.58
CA ALA A 137 -5.02 -4.69 10.67
C ALA A 137 -4.14 -3.53 10.17
N VAL A 138 -3.35 -2.93 11.06
CA VAL A 138 -2.38 -1.86 10.75
C VAL A 138 -1.29 -2.36 9.79
N ARG A 139 -0.82 -3.60 9.98
CA ARG A 139 0.28 -4.19 9.21
C ARG A 139 -0.19 -4.83 7.91
N THR A 140 -1.46 -5.21 7.77
CA THR A 140 -1.99 -5.84 6.55
C THR A 140 -2.04 -4.84 5.38
N ARG A 141 -1.65 -5.29 4.18
CA ARG A 141 -1.75 -4.52 2.94
C ARG A 141 -2.66 -5.24 1.95
N PHE A 142 -3.41 -4.45 1.20
CA PHE A 142 -4.23 -4.93 0.09
C PHE A 142 -3.72 -4.28 -1.17
N THR A 143 -3.53 -5.09 -2.20
CA THR A 143 -3.25 -4.64 -3.55
C THR A 143 -4.41 -5.10 -4.44
N ASP A 144 -4.36 -4.78 -5.74
CA ASP A 144 -5.39 -5.19 -6.69
C ASP A 144 -5.65 -6.70 -6.66
N ARG A 145 -4.59 -7.49 -6.44
CA ARG A 145 -4.65 -8.96 -6.54
C ARG A 145 -4.19 -9.69 -5.29
N LEU A 146 -3.61 -9.01 -4.31
CA LEU A 146 -3.07 -9.65 -3.10
C LEU A 146 -3.69 -9.11 -1.82
N ARG A 147 -3.77 -10.00 -0.83
CA ARG A 147 -3.84 -9.68 0.59
C ARG A 147 -2.51 -10.08 1.20
N LEU A 148 -1.81 -9.10 1.79
CA LEU A 148 -0.51 -9.27 2.41
C LEU A 148 -0.70 -9.21 3.93
N GLU A 149 -0.60 -10.35 4.60
CA GLU A 149 -0.85 -10.48 6.03
C GLU A 149 0.47 -10.60 6.80
N PRO A 150 0.66 -9.90 7.92
CA PRO A 150 1.90 -9.99 8.70
C PRO A 150 2.06 -11.41 9.22
N ILE A 151 3.23 -12.01 8.98
CA ILE A 151 3.49 -13.37 9.44
C ILE A 151 3.49 -13.42 10.97
N THR A 152 2.59 -14.25 11.50
CA THR A 152 2.37 -14.50 12.93
C THR A 152 2.41 -15.99 13.24
N GLY A 153 2.82 -16.32 14.47
CA GLY A 153 2.79 -17.66 15.03
C GLY A 153 1.40 -18.10 15.49
N PRO A 154 1.27 -19.38 15.91
CA PRO A 154 -0.03 -20.00 16.21
C PRO A 154 -0.67 -19.51 17.52
N ASN A 155 0.07 -18.76 18.35
CA ASN A 155 -0.38 -18.33 19.67
C ASN A 155 -1.11 -16.97 19.66
N GLY A 156 -1.41 -16.43 18.47
CA GLY A 156 -2.15 -15.17 18.31
C GLY A 156 -3.66 -15.36 18.26
N VAL A 157 -4.39 -14.25 18.08
CA VAL A 157 -5.86 -14.25 17.88
C VAL A 157 -6.26 -14.89 16.54
N LEU A 158 -5.40 -14.75 15.54
CA LEU A 158 -5.63 -15.22 14.19
C LEU A 158 -4.86 -16.52 13.93
N PRO A 159 -5.33 -17.36 12.98
CA PRO A 159 -4.59 -18.53 12.53
C PRO A 159 -3.16 -18.13 12.14
N GLY A 160 -2.16 -18.71 12.80
CA GLY A 160 -0.76 -18.47 12.47
C GLY A 160 -0.38 -19.02 11.09
N HIS A 161 0.77 -18.60 10.58
CA HIS A 161 1.16 -18.76 9.17
C HIS A 161 2.19 -19.87 8.91
N ALA A 162 2.37 -20.79 9.86
CA ALA A 162 3.40 -21.83 9.74
C ALA A 162 3.17 -22.77 8.56
N ALA A 163 1.92 -23.20 8.32
CA ALA A 163 1.60 -24.05 7.18
C ALA A 163 1.84 -23.34 5.85
N ASP A 164 1.42 -22.08 5.74
CA ASP A 164 1.59 -21.29 4.51
C ASP A 164 3.07 -21.01 4.22
N LEU A 165 3.86 -20.71 5.27
CA LEU A 165 5.29 -20.50 5.11
C LEU A 165 5.99 -21.80 4.67
N ALA A 166 5.65 -22.94 5.28
CA ALA A 166 6.17 -24.24 4.86
C ALA A 166 5.81 -24.55 3.40
N GLU A 167 4.58 -24.26 2.98
CA GLU A 167 4.13 -24.45 1.61
C GLU A 167 4.95 -23.61 0.60
N VAL A 168 5.25 -22.34 0.94
CA VAL A 168 6.06 -21.47 0.08
C VAL A 168 7.48 -22.00 -0.09
N PHE A 169 8.12 -22.46 0.99
CA PHE A 169 9.51 -22.92 0.94
C PHE A 169 9.67 -24.37 0.46
N ALA A 170 8.60 -25.16 0.47
CA ALA A 170 8.56 -26.48 -0.16
C ALA A 170 8.44 -26.41 -1.70
N ASP A 171 8.08 -25.25 -2.27
CA ASP A 171 8.03 -25.05 -3.71
C ASP A 171 9.44 -25.16 -4.32
N PRO A 172 9.69 -26.07 -5.30
CA PRO A 172 11.03 -26.30 -5.85
C PRO A 172 11.69 -25.05 -6.46
N TRP A 173 10.89 -24.12 -7.00
CA TRP A 173 11.39 -22.87 -7.55
C TRP A 173 11.90 -21.93 -6.47
N VAL A 174 11.28 -21.95 -5.28
CA VAL A 174 11.72 -21.17 -4.13
C VAL A 174 12.90 -21.86 -3.46
N ALA A 175 12.80 -23.16 -3.18
CA ALA A 175 13.78 -23.95 -2.44
C ALA A 175 15.21 -23.81 -2.99
N ARG A 176 15.35 -23.75 -4.31
CA ARG A 176 16.66 -23.60 -4.99
C ARG A 176 17.47 -22.36 -4.58
N TRP A 177 16.82 -21.34 -4.03
CA TRP A 177 17.47 -20.09 -3.59
C TRP A 177 17.78 -20.07 -2.10
N TYR A 178 17.13 -20.91 -1.31
CA TYR A 178 17.18 -20.83 0.16
C TYR A 178 17.87 -22.03 0.81
N ASP A 179 18.29 -23.04 0.02
CA ASP A 179 18.83 -24.32 0.50
C ASP A 179 18.03 -24.91 1.67
N ALA A 180 16.71 -24.69 1.65
CA ALA A 180 15.86 -24.82 2.82
C ALA A 180 14.92 -26.02 2.68
N HIS A 181 15.26 -27.11 3.36
CA HIS A 181 14.32 -28.18 3.69
C HIS A 181 13.98 -28.10 5.18
N TRP A 182 13.19 -27.10 5.56
CA TRP A 182 12.87 -26.87 6.98
C TRP A 182 11.96 -27.96 7.54
N SER A 183 12.36 -28.50 8.68
CA SER A 183 11.48 -29.29 9.55
C SER A 183 10.34 -28.43 10.11
N PRO A 184 9.25 -29.04 10.62
CA PRO A 184 8.16 -28.30 11.26
C PRO A 184 8.62 -27.43 12.43
N GLU A 185 9.63 -27.85 13.18
CA GLU A 185 10.21 -27.08 14.29
C GLU A 185 10.96 -25.85 13.78
N GLU A 186 11.76 -25.99 12.72
CA GLU A 186 12.44 -24.87 12.08
C GLU A 186 11.44 -23.87 11.49
N VAL A 187 10.36 -24.33 10.85
CA VAL A 187 9.29 -23.44 10.37
C VAL A 187 8.66 -22.66 11.53
N ALA A 188 8.35 -23.33 12.64
CA ALA A 188 7.78 -22.67 13.81
C ALA A 188 8.74 -21.62 14.38
N ALA A 189 10.04 -21.92 14.44
CA ALA A 189 11.08 -20.97 14.87
C ALA A 189 11.20 -19.78 13.91
N GLN A 190 11.16 -20.01 12.59
CA GLN A 190 11.20 -18.95 11.59
C GLN A 190 9.98 -18.03 11.69
N VAL A 191 8.78 -18.58 11.83
CA VAL A 191 7.56 -17.78 12.03
C VAL A 191 7.63 -16.97 13.32
N ALA A 192 8.09 -17.55 14.42
CA ALA A 192 8.25 -16.84 15.68
C ALA A 192 9.25 -15.68 15.54
N ASN A 193 10.37 -15.88 14.83
CA ASN A 193 11.34 -14.83 14.56
C ASN A 193 10.77 -13.72 13.65
N LEU A 194 10.01 -14.08 12.62
CA LEU A 194 9.34 -13.10 11.75
C LEU A 194 8.29 -12.28 12.51
N GLN A 195 7.52 -12.91 13.38
CA GLN A 195 6.58 -12.22 14.26
C GLN A 195 7.32 -11.28 15.22
N ALA A 196 8.41 -11.74 15.84
CA ALA A 196 9.22 -10.92 16.73
C ALA A 196 9.86 -9.73 16.01
N GLY A 197 10.21 -9.87 14.72
CA GLY A 197 10.69 -8.77 13.88
C GLY A 197 9.70 -7.60 13.81
N TRP A 198 8.41 -7.89 13.65
CA TRP A 198 7.38 -6.85 13.65
C TRP A 198 7.29 -6.06 14.95
N GLU A 199 7.60 -6.70 16.08
CA GLU A 199 7.60 -6.07 17.41
C GLU A 199 8.90 -5.32 17.70
N ARG A 200 10.04 -5.89 17.29
CA ARG A 200 11.37 -5.34 17.57
C ARG A 200 11.75 -4.21 16.62
N ASP A 201 11.41 -4.35 15.34
CA ASP A 201 11.95 -3.51 14.26
C ASP A 201 10.88 -2.64 13.58
N SER A 202 9.61 -2.75 14.02
CA SER A 202 8.40 -2.18 13.39
C SER A 202 8.19 -2.60 11.92
N VAL A 203 8.92 -3.61 11.46
CA VAL A 203 8.87 -4.15 10.10
C VAL A 203 8.95 -5.67 10.08
N GLY A 204 8.47 -6.30 9.02
CA GLY A 204 8.62 -7.72 8.82
C GLY A 204 8.12 -8.20 7.46
N LYS A 205 8.13 -9.52 7.30
CA LYS A 205 7.61 -10.16 6.09
C LYS A 205 6.12 -10.46 6.25
N TRP A 206 5.39 -10.21 5.17
CA TRP A 206 4.03 -10.66 4.95
C TRP A 206 4.04 -12.03 4.27
N ILE A 207 3.01 -12.83 4.57
CA ILE A 207 2.55 -13.86 3.65
C ILE A 207 1.68 -13.17 2.59
N ALA A 208 1.75 -13.64 1.34
CA ALA A 208 0.96 -13.10 0.25
C ALA A 208 -0.08 -14.12 -0.20
N TYR A 209 -1.36 -13.78 -0.03
CA TYR A 209 -2.48 -14.52 -0.60
C TYR A 209 -3.00 -13.80 -1.84
N GLU A 210 -3.33 -14.53 -2.89
CA GLU A 210 -4.23 -14.01 -3.92
C GLU A 210 -5.60 -13.71 -3.30
N ARG A 211 -6.38 -12.80 -3.89
CA ARG A 211 -7.74 -12.47 -3.37
C ARG A 211 -8.69 -13.69 -3.29
N THR A 212 -8.37 -14.78 -4.01
CA THR A 212 -9.08 -16.07 -3.94
C THR A 212 -8.77 -16.89 -2.68
N GLY A 213 -7.73 -16.51 -1.92
CA GLY A 213 -7.24 -17.23 -0.73
C GLY A 213 -6.05 -18.15 -0.99
N ALA A 214 -5.60 -18.31 -2.24
CA ALA A 214 -4.43 -19.14 -2.56
C ALA A 214 -3.12 -18.47 -2.09
N VAL A 215 -2.23 -19.23 -1.43
CA VAL A 215 -0.90 -18.76 -1.06
C VAL A 215 -0.06 -18.54 -2.33
N ALA A 216 0.37 -17.30 -2.56
CA ALA A 216 1.21 -16.91 -3.68
C ALA A 216 2.71 -16.89 -3.32
N GLY A 217 3.03 -16.58 -2.06
CA GLY A 217 4.41 -16.41 -1.62
C GLY A 217 4.52 -15.60 -0.34
N ARG A 218 5.65 -14.91 -0.16
CA ARG A 218 5.92 -14.00 0.95
C ARG A 218 6.77 -12.82 0.52
N GLY A 219 6.78 -11.74 1.27
CA GLY A 219 7.71 -10.64 1.07
C GLY A 219 7.42 -9.43 1.95
N GLY A 220 8.18 -8.37 1.80
CA GLY A 220 8.09 -7.17 2.65
C GLY A 220 9.44 -6.74 3.16
N LEU A 221 9.44 -5.98 4.24
CA LEU A 221 10.64 -5.33 4.76
C LEU A 221 11.37 -6.20 5.80
N SER A 222 12.67 -5.96 5.94
CA SER A 222 13.47 -6.37 7.09
C SER A 222 14.46 -5.26 7.44
N ARG A 223 15.03 -5.28 8.65
CA ARG A 223 16.16 -4.44 9.01
C ARG A 223 17.42 -5.28 9.07
N ILE A 224 18.45 -4.86 8.33
CA ILE A 224 19.75 -5.51 8.40
C ILE A 224 20.41 -5.15 9.75
N PRO A 225 20.96 -6.13 10.51
CA PRO A 225 21.66 -5.86 11.75
C PRO A 225 22.85 -4.91 11.54
N ALA A 226 22.96 -3.88 12.40
CA ALA A 226 23.96 -2.81 12.27
C ALA A 226 25.40 -3.35 12.27
N ASP A 227 25.66 -4.36 13.09
CA ASP A 227 27.01 -4.92 13.30
C ASP A 227 27.38 -6.02 12.30
N SER A 228 26.61 -6.18 11.21
CA SER A 228 26.89 -7.18 10.19
C SER A 228 27.88 -6.66 9.13
N PRO A 229 28.79 -7.50 8.61
CA PRO A 229 29.65 -7.15 7.47
C PRO A 229 28.83 -6.69 6.25
N THR A 230 27.66 -7.30 6.04
CA THR A 230 26.70 -6.94 4.99
C THR A 230 26.21 -5.49 5.15
N ALA A 231 25.84 -5.07 6.37
CA ALA A 231 25.41 -3.70 6.61
C ALA A 231 26.53 -2.69 6.33
N ALA A 232 27.77 -2.99 6.73
CA ALA A 232 28.92 -2.14 6.45
C ALA A 232 29.16 -1.99 4.93
N ALA A 233 29.18 -3.11 4.20
CA ALA A 233 29.39 -3.10 2.75
C ALA A 233 28.28 -2.33 1.99
N ILE A 234 27.01 -2.47 2.40
CA ILE A 234 25.91 -1.73 1.78
C ILE A 234 25.97 -0.24 2.16
N ALA A 235 26.36 0.10 3.40
CA ALA A 235 26.50 1.50 3.82
C ALA A 235 27.60 2.22 3.01
N ASP A 236 28.72 1.55 2.75
CA ASP A 236 29.80 2.08 1.90
C ASP A 236 29.33 2.29 0.45
N LEU A 237 28.44 1.43 -0.04
CA LEU A 237 27.93 1.47 -1.41
C LEU A 237 26.80 2.51 -1.62
N VAL A 238 25.86 2.57 -0.70
CA VAL A 238 24.59 3.31 -0.84
C VAL A 238 24.64 4.66 -0.10
N GLY A 239 25.45 4.75 0.95
CA GLY A 239 25.63 5.96 1.73
C GLY A 239 24.70 6.08 2.96
N PRO A 240 24.79 7.22 3.66
CA PRO A 240 24.20 7.40 4.99
C PRO A 240 22.66 7.40 5.01
N GLU A 241 22.01 7.78 3.91
CA GLU A 241 20.55 7.83 3.81
C GLU A 241 19.90 6.46 4.01
N TRP A 242 20.58 5.37 3.61
CA TRP A 242 20.13 4.02 3.90
C TRP A 242 20.61 3.52 5.28
N ALA A 243 21.85 3.85 5.67
CA ALA A 243 22.47 3.32 6.88
C ALA A 243 21.71 3.65 8.18
N ALA A 244 20.93 4.74 8.18
CA ALA A 244 20.08 5.11 9.31
C ALA A 244 18.97 4.07 9.59
N ASP A 245 18.26 3.64 8.54
CA ASP A 245 17.10 2.76 8.66
C ASP A 245 17.42 1.28 8.43
N ARG A 246 18.45 1.00 7.61
CA ARG A 246 18.92 -0.34 7.20
C ARG A 246 17.83 -1.23 6.61
N LEU A 247 16.85 -0.64 5.93
CA LEU A 247 15.71 -1.36 5.38
C LEU A 247 16.09 -2.13 4.12
N GLU A 248 15.77 -3.43 4.14
CA GLU A 248 15.83 -4.33 2.99
C GLU A 248 14.42 -4.74 2.58
N LEU A 249 14.14 -4.72 1.29
CA LEU A 249 12.93 -5.23 0.68
C LEU A 249 13.26 -6.53 -0.05
N GLY A 250 12.45 -7.57 0.20
CA GLY A 250 12.64 -8.86 -0.43
C GLY A 250 11.36 -9.67 -0.55
N TRP A 251 11.32 -10.58 -1.52
CA TRP A 251 10.17 -11.42 -1.85
C TRP A 251 10.60 -12.83 -2.26
N ALA A 252 9.68 -13.78 -2.10
CA ALA A 252 9.76 -15.13 -2.65
C ALA A 252 8.36 -15.54 -3.11
N LEU A 253 8.21 -15.89 -4.38
CA LEU A 253 6.95 -16.34 -4.96
C LEU A 253 7.05 -17.78 -5.40
N LYS A 254 5.97 -18.53 -5.18
CA LYS A 254 5.77 -19.87 -5.73
C LYS A 254 5.80 -19.84 -7.26
N GLU A 255 6.11 -20.97 -7.88
CA GLU A 255 6.18 -21.07 -9.33
C GLU A 255 4.85 -20.66 -10.00
N SER A 256 3.71 -21.06 -9.42
CA SER A 256 2.36 -20.73 -9.93
C SER A 256 2.01 -19.23 -9.88
N ALA A 257 2.73 -18.44 -9.08
CA ALA A 257 2.50 -17.02 -8.88
C ALA A 257 3.47 -16.12 -9.67
N ARG A 258 4.51 -16.69 -10.31
CA ARG A 258 5.53 -15.92 -11.03
C ARG A 258 5.04 -15.43 -12.39
N GLY A 259 5.73 -14.42 -12.95
CA GLY A 259 5.43 -13.87 -14.27
C GLY A 259 4.12 -13.07 -14.38
N ARG A 260 3.37 -12.94 -13.27
CA ARG A 260 2.08 -12.24 -13.21
C ARG A 260 2.17 -10.82 -12.65
N GLY A 261 3.36 -10.36 -12.25
CA GLY A 261 3.58 -9.04 -11.63
C GLY A 261 3.35 -8.99 -10.11
N LEU A 262 3.02 -10.12 -9.47
CA LEU A 262 2.70 -10.17 -8.03
C LEU A 262 3.89 -9.77 -7.14
N ALA A 263 5.13 -10.04 -7.54
CA ALA A 263 6.32 -9.59 -6.79
C ALA A 263 6.45 -8.06 -6.82
N GLY A 264 6.06 -7.43 -7.93
CA GLY A 264 5.99 -5.99 -8.05
C GLY A 264 4.91 -5.38 -7.14
N GLU A 265 3.77 -6.05 -6.97
CA GLU A 265 2.75 -5.63 -6.00
C GLU A 265 3.23 -5.70 -4.55
N ILE A 266 3.89 -6.79 -4.17
CA ILE A 266 4.52 -6.92 -2.84
C ILE A 266 5.58 -5.83 -2.65
N GLY A 267 6.41 -5.62 -3.67
CA GLY A 267 7.47 -4.61 -3.64
C GLY A 267 6.93 -3.19 -3.49
N ARG A 268 5.90 -2.82 -4.27
CA ARG A 268 5.22 -1.52 -4.16
C ARG A 268 4.60 -1.30 -2.78
N ALA A 269 3.93 -2.32 -2.24
CA ALA A 269 3.38 -2.24 -0.88
C ALA A 269 4.48 -2.06 0.19
N GLY A 270 5.63 -2.72 0.02
CA GLY A 270 6.79 -2.58 0.91
C GLY A 270 7.43 -1.19 0.83
N LEU A 271 7.63 -0.65 -0.38
CA LEU A 271 8.17 0.70 -0.57
C LEU A 271 7.22 1.78 -0.05
N ASP A 272 5.92 1.64 -0.31
CA ASP A 272 4.91 2.54 0.23
C ASP A 272 4.92 2.53 1.77
N PHE A 273 4.98 1.35 2.38
CA PHE A 273 5.10 1.26 3.84
C PHE A 273 6.38 1.92 4.36
N ALA A 274 7.53 1.67 3.72
CA ALA A 274 8.80 2.27 4.13
C ALA A 274 8.81 3.80 4.06
N PHE A 275 8.33 4.36 2.94
CA PHE A 275 8.43 5.81 2.71
C PHE A 275 7.26 6.59 3.30
N SER A 276 6.04 6.08 3.16
CA SER A 276 4.81 6.80 3.57
C SER A 276 4.47 6.60 5.04
N THR A 277 4.87 5.48 5.64
CA THR A 277 4.58 5.18 7.07
C THR A 277 5.80 5.32 7.95
N LEU A 278 6.96 4.78 7.55
CA LEU A 278 8.17 4.81 8.39
C LEU A 278 9.03 6.06 8.15
N GLY A 279 8.77 6.84 7.09
CA GLY A 279 9.56 8.02 6.76
C GLY A 279 11.00 7.71 6.35
N ALA A 280 11.26 6.50 5.86
CA ALA A 280 12.59 6.08 5.42
C ALA A 280 13.09 6.98 4.28
N ARG A 281 14.41 7.10 4.13
CA ARG A 281 15.00 7.88 3.03
C ARG A 281 15.51 7.04 1.88
N ALA A 282 15.92 5.81 2.18
CA ALA A 282 16.31 4.84 1.18
C ALA A 282 15.95 3.42 1.63
N VAL A 283 15.61 2.57 0.67
CA VAL A 283 15.38 1.14 0.87
C VAL A 283 16.20 0.39 -0.16
N ILE A 284 16.92 -0.65 0.28
CA ILE A 284 17.65 -1.52 -0.65
C ILE A 284 16.87 -2.79 -0.94
N ALA A 285 17.18 -3.42 -2.05
CA ALA A 285 16.88 -4.81 -2.31
C ALA A 285 18.16 -5.43 -2.89
N LEU A 286 18.50 -6.63 -2.46
CA LEU A 286 19.67 -7.34 -2.97
C LEU A 286 19.32 -8.77 -3.36
N THR A 287 20.07 -9.33 -4.29
CA THR A 287 19.95 -10.71 -4.73
C THR A 287 21.25 -11.14 -5.38
N GLU A 288 21.49 -12.45 -5.45
CA GLU A 288 22.60 -13.03 -6.17
C GLU A 288 22.62 -12.50 -7.61
N ARG A 289 23.81 -12.20 -8.13
CA ARG A 289 23.98 -11.61 -9.47
C ARG A 289 23.35 -12.46 -10.58
N VAL A 290 23.27 -13.77 -10.38
CA VAL A 290 22.63 -14.71 -11.32
C VAL A 290 21.10 -14.64 -11.31
N ASN A 291 20.48 -14.04 -10.29
CA ASN A 291 19.03 -13.93 -10.15
C ASN A 291 18.46 -12.74 -10.93
N THR A 292 18.54 -12.82 -12.25
CA THR A 292 18.08 -11.76 -13.17
C THR A 292 16.57 -11.47 -13.05
N ALA A 293 15.78 -12.45 -12.62
CA ALA A 293 14.34 -12.29 -12.41
C ALA A 293 14.03 -11.30 -11.27
N SER A 294 14.74 -11.40 -10.16
CA SER A 294 14.58 -10.48 -9.02
C SER A 294 15.11 -9.08 -9.37
N GLN A 295 16.23 -8.99 -10.07
CA GLN A 295 16.77 -7.72 -10.57
C GLN A 295 15.77 -6.99 -11.49
N ALA A 296 15.10 -7.73 -12.38
CA ALA A 296 14.06 -7.14 -13.24
C ALA A 296 12.86 -6.62 -12.43
N VAL A 297 12.52 -7.23 -11.29
CA VAL A 297 11.49 -6.69 -10.39
C VAL A 297 11.99 -5.42 -9.71
N MET A 298 13.23 -5.40 -9.20
CA MET A 298 13.84 -4.20 -8.59
C MET A 298 13.83 -3.01 -9.57
N GLN A 299 14.21 -3.23 -10.83
CA GLN A 299 14.18 -2.20 -11.86
C GLN A 299 12.76 -1.66 -12.13
N ARG A 300 11.75 -2.55 -12.21
CA ARG A 300 10.34 -2.15 -12.37
C ARG A 300 9.74 -1.50 -11.13
N LEU A 301 10.40 -1.60 -9.98
CA LEU A 301 10.05 -0.82 -8.78
C LEU A 301 10.72 0.56 -8.77
N GLY A 302 11.48 0.89 -9.83
CA GLY A 302 12.31 2.09 -9.95
C GLY A 302 13.51 2.11 -9.03
N MET A 303 13.94 0.95 -8.55
CA MET A 303 15.20 0.85 -7.83
C MET A 303 16.35 0.92 -8.84
N ARG A 304 17.37 1.70 -8.52
CA ARG A 304 18.58 1.84 -9.34
C ARG A 304 19.66 0.89 -8.85
N TYR A 305 20.41 0.33 -9.78
CA TYR A 305 21.58 -0.48 -9.44
C TYR A 305 22.62 0.41 -8.73
N ALA A 306 23.02 0.00 -7.53
CA ALA A 306 24.01 0.69 -6.71
C ALA A 306 25.41 0.09 -6.87
N GLY A 307 25.49 -1.22 -7.12
CA GLY A 307 26.75 -1.97 -7.27
C GLY A 307 26.61 -3.39 -6.72
N GLU A 308 27.74 -4.01 -6.38
CA GLU A 308 27.77 -5.37 -5.82
C GLU A 308 28.38 -5.38 -4.41
N ILE A 309 27.89 -6.30 -3.60
CA ILE A 309 28.56 -6.75 -2.37
C ILE A 309 28.86 -8.24 -2.49
N HIS A 310 29.75 -8.75 -1.65
CA HIS A 310 30.04 -10.18 -1.60
C HIS A 310 29.60 -10.78 -0.26
N ALA A 311 28.98 -11.96 -0.33
CA ALA A 311 28.52 -12.71 0.84
C ALA A 311 28.36 -14.20 0.49
N GLU A 312 28.05 -15.03 1.47
CA GLU A 312 27.69 -16.42 1.22
C GLU A 312 26.41 -16.50 0.36
N GLY A 313 26.47 -17.17 -0.80
CA GLY A 313 25.35 -17.23 -1.74
C GLY A 313 25.65 -17.98 -3.05
N TRP A 314 24.73 -17.93 -4.00
CA TRP A 314 24.88 -18.62 -5.29
C TRP A 314 25.68 -17.79 -6.31
N ALA A 315 26.65 -18.44 -6.97
CA ALA A 315 27.46 -17.82 -8.01
C ALA A 315 27.29 -18.50 -9.37
N ASP A 316 27.58 -17.77 -10.44
CA ASP A 316 27.46 -18.28 -11.81
C ASP A 316 28.37 -19.50 -12.04
N GLY A 317 27.84 -20.51 -12.72
CA GLY A 317 28.54 -21.77 -12.99
C GLY A 317 28.86 -22.65 -11.78
N SER A 318 28.42 -22.29 -10.56
CA SER A 318 28.66 -23.08 -9.34
C SER A 318 27.43 -23.90 -8.94
N PRO A 319 27.55 -25.21 -8.68
CA PRO A 319 26.43 -26.04 -8.27
C PRO A 319 26.07 -25.90 -6.78
N ASP A 320 26.93 -25.26 -5.99
CA ASP A 320 26.82 -25.12 -4.55
C ASP A 320 26.92 -23.63 -4.13
N VAL A 321 26.42 -23.33 -2.93
CA VAL A 321 26.61 -22.03 -2.26
C VAL A 321 28.10 -21.74 -2.08
N GLN A 322 28.53 -20.53 -2.45
CA GLN A 322 29.90 -20.04 -2.36
C GLN A 322 30.03 -19.03 -1.23
N PRO A 323 31.15 -19.00 -0.47
CA PRO A 323 31.34 -18.08 0.66
C PRO A 323 31.51 -16.60 0.25
N ASP A 324 31.79 -16.33 -1.03
CA ASP A 324 32.10 -14.98 -1.55
C ASP A 324 31.37 -14.74 -2.89
N ALA A 325 30.08 -15.05 -2.94
CA ALA A 325 29.25 -14.85 -4.12
C ALA A 325 28.88 -13.36 -4.30
N PRO A 326 28.80 -12.86 -5.55
CA PRO A 326 28.39 -11.49 -5.82
C PRO A 326 26.87 -11.32 -5.71
N PHE A 327 26.45 -10.33 -4.94
CA PHE A 327 25.06 -9.89 -4.82
C PHE A 327 24.90 -8.50 -5.46
N ALA A 328 24.00 -8.39 -6.42
CA ALA A 328 23.59 -7.11 -6.99
C ALA A 328 22.72 -6.36 -5.97
N VAL A 329 23.09 -5.12 -5.67
CA VAL A 329 22.36 -4.23 -4.75
C VAL A 329 21.64 -3.16 -5.57
N TYR A 330 20.35 -3.00 -5.30
CA TYR A 330 19.51 -1.96 -5.85
C TYR A 330 19.00 -1.06 -4.73
N VAL A 331 18.84 0.23 -5.01
CA VAL A 331 18.33 1.22 -4.04
C VAL A 331 17.13 1.96 -4.60
N ALA A 332 16.08 2.08 -3.79
CA ALA A 332 14.96 2.97 -3.97
C ALA A 332 15.21 4.27 -3.20
N ASP A 333 15.01 5.41 -3.86
CA ASP A 333 15.10 6.74 -3.29
C ASP A 333 13.95 7.60 -3.87
N PRO A 334 13.02 8.11 -3.03
CA PRO A 334 11.92 8.94 -3.48
C PRO A 334 12.35 10.22 -4.21
N ALA A 335 13.53 10.78 -3.89
CA ALA A 335 14.04 11.97 -4.56
C ALA A 335 14.43 11.68 -6.02
N VAL A 336 14.99 10.50 -6.28
CA VAL A 336 15.30 10.05 -7.65
C VAL A 336 14.01 9.85 -8.45
N ARG A 337 12.98 9.26 -7.85
CA ARG A 337 11.66 9.12 -8.51
C ARG A 337 11.05 10.48 -8.83
N ARG A 338 11.16 11.46 -7.93
CA ARG A 338 10.67 12.82 -8.17
C ARG A 338 11.39 13.48 -9.34
N GLN A 339 12.72 13.39 -9.39
CA GLN A 339 13.50 13.91 -10.51
C GLN A 339 13.09 13.25 -11.84
N GLU A 340 12.88 11.93 -11.84
CA GLU A 340 12.41 11.21 -13.02
C GLU A 340 11.06 11.74 -13.54
N VAL A 341 10.14 12.09 -12.63
CA VAL A 341 8.83 12.66 -12.97
C VAL A 341 9.01 14.08 -13.50
N ASP A 342 9.84 14.91 -12.88
CA ASP A 342 10.13 16.25 -13.36
C ASP A 342 10.70 16.24 -14.79
N ASP A 343 11.57 15.27 -15.10
CA ASP A 343 12.13 15.07 -16.44
C ASP A 343 11.05 14.69 -17.47
N VAL A 344 10.09 13.84 -17.09
CA VAL A 344 8.93 13.47 -17.92
C VAL A 344 8.05 14.68 -18.19
N LEU A 345 7.72 15.45 -17.16
CA LEU A 345 6.88 16.64 -17.31
C LEU A 345 7.55 17.65 -18.24
N ALA A 346 8.86 17.85 -18.10
CA ALA A 346 9.62 18.73 -18.99
C ALA A 346 9.64 18.21 -20.44
N ALA A 347 9.74 16.89 -20.65
CA ALA A 347 9.67 16.28 -21.98
C ALA A 347 8.26 16.41 -22.59
N ALA A 348 7.22 16.18 -21.79
CA ALA A 348 5.82 16.33 -22.19
C ALA A 348 5.53 17.76 -22.65
N VAL A 349 6.00 18.78 -21.91
CA VAL A 349 5.82 20.19 -22.27
C VAL A 349 6.48 20.49 -23.60
N ARG A 350 7.76 20.12 -23.78
CA ARG A 350 8.48 20.32 -25.05
C ARG A 350 7.80 19.63 -26.22
N TRP A 351 7.25 18.44 -26.01
CA TRP A 351 6.49 17.72 -27.02
C TRP A 351 5.21 18.47 -27.39
N ALA A 352 4.42 18.89 -26.39
CA ALA A 352 3.16 19.61 -26.60
C ALA A 352 3.37 20.94 -27.35
N GLU A 353 4.41 21.71 -27.00
CA GLU A 353 4.79 22.94 -27.72
C GLU A 353 5.11 22.71 -29.20
N GLY A 354 5.54 21.50 -29.56
CA GLY A 354 5.81 21.09 -30.94
C GLY A 354 4.59 20.60 -31.72
N GLN A 355 3.42 20.45 -31.09
CA GLN A 355 2.19 19.95 -31.70
C GLN A 355 1.11 21.06 -31.75
N PRO A 356 0.90 21.74 -32.90
CA PRO A 356 -0.09 22.81 -33.02
C PRO A 356 -1.53 22.44 -32.64
N GLU A 357 -1.85 21.15 -32.76
CA GLU A 357 -3.15 20.56 -32.44
C GLU A 357 -3.35 20.24 -30.95
N ILE A 358 -2.29 20.27 -30.13
CA ILE A 358 -2.42 20.17 -28.68
C ILE A 358 -2.78 21.57 -28.18
N ARG A 359 -3.99 21.70 -27.66
CA ARG A 359 -4.56 22.99 -27.24
C ARG A 359 -4.34 23.25 -25.75
N ALA A 360 -4.27 22.19 -24.95
CA ALA A 360 -3.82 22.28 -23.57
C ALA A 360 -3.32 20.93 -23.04
N MET A 361 -2.52 20.97 -21.98
CA MET A 361 -2.08 19.82 -21.21
C MET A 361 -1.94 20.20 -19.74
N ALA A 362 -2.39 19.31 -18.86
CA ALA A 362 -2.26 19.48 -17.42
C ALA A 362 -1.94 18.18 -16.71
N MET A 363 -1.31 18.32 -15.53
CA MET A 363 -1.15 17.25 -14.56
C MET A 363 -2.28 17.30 -13.54
N VAL A 364 -2.84 16.14 -13.22
CA VAL A 364 -3.90 15.95 -12.22
C VAL A 364 -3.46 14.90 -11.19
N GLY A 365 -4.39 14.49 -10.32
CA GLY A 365 -4.14 13.37 -9.41
C GLY A 365 -3.16 13.68 -8.28
N SER A 366 -2.42 12.66 -7.85
CA SER A 366 -1.61 12.74 -6.62
C SER A 366 -0.44 13.73 -6.74
N TRP A 367 0.19 13.81 -7.91
CA TRP A 367 1.32 14.72 -8.18
C TRP A 367 0.88 16.17 -8.25
N ALA A 368 -0.29 16.46 -8.82
CA ALA A 368 -0.86 17.81 -8.80
C ALA A 368 -1.13 18.30 -7.37
N ARG A 369 -1.54 17.40 -6.48
CA ARG A 369 -1.90 17.66 -5.07
C ARG A 369 -0.74 17.71 -4.08
N ASP A 370 0.50 17.51 -4.51
CA ASP A 370 1.65 17.29 -3.61
C ASP A 370 1.49 16.10 -2.65
N ALA A 371 0.64 15.14 -3.03
CA ALA A 371 0.33 13.94 -2.23
C ALA A 371 0.88 12.66 -2.86
N ALA A 372 1.68 12.77 -3.93
CA ALA A 372 2.26 11.65 -4.63
C ALA A 372 3.25 10.87 -3.76
N ARG A 373 3.19 9.56 -3.89
CA ARG A 373 4.09 8.59 -3.27
C ARG A 373 5.07 8.09 -4.33
N MET A 374 6.14 7.42 -3.92
CA MET A 374 7.12 6.87 -4.86
C MET A 374 6.47 5.90 -5.88
N THR A 375 5.40 5.23 -5.45
CA THR A 375 4.66 4.23 -6.23
C THR A 375 3.48 4.81 -7.01
N SER A 376 3.24 6.12 -6.92
CA SER A 376 2.17 6.79 -7.66
C SER A 376 2.48 6.85 -9.16
N ASP A 377 1.45 6.65 -9.97
CA ASP A 377 1.40 7.00 -11.38
C ASP A 377 1.37 8.52 -11.58
N VAL A 378 1.71 8.98 -12.78
CA VAL A 378 1.61 10.37 -13.21
C VAL A 378 0.38 10.52 -14.11
N ASP A 379 -0.58 11.33 -13.69
CA ASP A 379 -1.82 11.55 -14.45
C ASP A 379 -1.73 12.85 -15.25
N LEU A 380 -1.83 12.73 -16.57
CA LEU A 380 -1.84 13.85 -17.51
C LEU A 380 -3.15 13.86 -18.30
N VAL A 381 -3.71 15.05 -18.53
CA VAL A 381 -4.85 15.26 -19.41
C VAL A 381 -4.39 16.11 -20.59
N LEU A 382 -4.68 15.63 -21.80
CA LEU A 382 -4.31 16.24 -23.08
C LEU A 382 -5.56 16.65 -23.83
N LEU A 383 -5.71 17.95 -24.08
CA LEU A 383 -6.79 18.52 -24.88
C LEU A 383 -6.25 18.77 -26.29
N THR A 384 -6.92 18.21 -27.28
CA THR A 384 -6.53 18.32 -28.68
C THR A 384 -7.73 18.45 -29.60
N ASP A 385 -7.54 19.06 -30.77
CA ASP A 385 -8.57 19.12 -31.80
C ASP A 385 -8.71 17.81 -32.59
N VAL A 386 -7.75 16.89 -32.47
CA VAL A 386 -7.69 15.62 -33.23
C VAL A 386 -7.38 14.41 -32.33
N PRO A 387 -8.23 14.11 -31.33
CA PRO A 387 -7.98 13.00 -30.39
C PRO A 387 -7.81 11.65 -31.12
N GLU A 388 -8.51 11.44 -32.22
CA GLU A 388 -8.40 10.24 -33.05
C GLU A 388 -6.99 10.00 -33.61
N LYS A 389 -6.20 11.05 -33.86
CA LYS A 389 -4.80 10.93 -34.31
C LYS A 389 -3.96 10.21 -33.26
N TYR A 390 -4.03 10.68 -32.02
CA TYR A 390 -3.24 10.16 -30.90
C TYR A 390 -3.76 8.83 -30.35
N LEU A 391 -5.01 8.51 -30.62
CA LEU A 391 -5.59 7.21 -30.28
C LEU A 391 -5.37 6.16 -31.37
N ALA A 392 -5.10 6.56 -32.61
CA ALA A 392 -4.81 5.63 -33.70
C ALA A 392 -3.35 5.14 -33.71
N ASP A 393 -2.41 5.99 -33.27
CA ASP A 393 -0.96 5.76 -33.38
C ASP A 393 -0.28 5.99 -32.02
N ASP A 394 0.72 5.15 -31.70
CA ASP A 394 1.46 5.14 -30.44
C ASP A 394 2.84 5.83 -30.52
N ASP A 395 3.31 6.24 -31.70
CA ASP A 395 4.67 6.78 -31.90
C ASP A 395 4.95 8.00 -31.01
N TRP A 396 3.92 8.80 -30.72
CA TRP A 396 4.04 9.98 -29.85
C TRP A 396 4.36 9.64 -28.39
N LEU A 397 4.07 8.41 -27.94
CA LEU A 397 4.35 7.95 -26.58
C LEU A 397 5.85 7.82 -26.31
N GLU A 398 6.68 7.73 -27.35
CA GLU A 398 8.15 7.77 -27.21
C GLU A 398 8.64 9.06 -26.53
N ALA A 399 7.93 10.18 -26.71
CA ALA A 399 8.25 11.44 -26.06
C ALA A 399 8.17 11.38 -24.53
N PHE A 400 7.42 10.40 -24.00
CA PHE A 400 7.23 10.14 -22.57
C PHE A 400 8.12 8.99 -22.06
N GLY A 401 9.00 8.45 -22.93
CA GLY A 401 9.87 7.33 -22.62
C GLY A 401 9.13 6.01 -22.44
N ALA A 402 7.97 5.85 -23.10
CA ALA A 402 7.18 4.63 -23.06
C ALA A 402 7.97 3.43 -23.61
N VAL A 403 7.82 2.27 -22.96
CA VAL A 403 8.29 0.99 -23.50
C VAL A 403 7.14 -0.01 -23.71
N ALA A 404 5.97 0.28 -23.16
CA ALA A 404 4.76 -0.49 -23.38
C ALA A 404 3.52 0.35 -23.10
N VAL A 405 2.46 0.12 -23.87
CA VAL A 405 1.09 0.52 -23.53
C VAL A 405 0.53 -0.56 -22.60
N VAL A 406 0.21 -0.18 -21.37
CA VAL A 406 -0.32 -1.06 -20.32
C VAL A 406 -1.82 -1.24 -20.49
N ARG A 407 -2.54 -0.15 -20.82
CA ARG A 407 -3.99 -0.14 -20.93
C ARG A 407 -4.46 0.99 -21.85
N ARG A 408 -5.57 0.76 -22.53
CA ARG A 408 -6.41 1.81 -23.11
C ARG A 408 -7.84 1.64 -22.60
N GLN A 409 -8.43 2.70 -22.07
CA GLN A 409 -9.76 2.65 -21.46
C GLN A 409 -10.53 3.93 -21.73
N GLN A 410 -11.79 3.82 -22.11
CA GLN A 410 -12.67 4.97 -22.30
C GLN A 410 -13.40 5.31 -20.99
N TRP A 411 -13.33 6.57 -20.59
CA TRP A 411 -13.99 7.13 -19.42
C TRP A 411 -15.04 8.15 -19.86
N GLY A 412 -16.31 7.77 -19.74
CA GLY A 412 -17.40 8.59 -20.25
C GLY A 412 -17.34 8.79 -21.78
N PRO A 413 -18.01 9.82 -22.32
CA PRO A 413 -18.14 9.99 -23.76
C PRO A 413 -16.90 10.61 -24.44
N HIS A 414 -16.01 11.27 -23.71
CA HIS A 414 -15.01 12.18 -24.31
C HIS A 414 -13.56 11.89 -23.90
N LEU A 415 -13.30 11.17 -22.81
CA LEU A 415 -11.93 10.93 -22.33
C LEU A 415 -11.53 9.49 -22.65
N THR A 416 -10.41 9.32 -23.34
CA THR A 416 -9.78 8.00 -23.49
C THR A 416 -8.42 8.02 -22.80
N GLU A 417 -8.29 7.17 -21.79
CA GLU A 417 -7.04 6.86 -21.13
C GLU A 417 -6.14 6.03 -22.05
N VAL A 418 -4.88 6.44 -22.16
CA VAL A 418 -3.76 5.63 -22.62
C VAL A 418 -2.74 5.55 -21.48
N ARG A 419 -2.61 4.38 -20.85
CA ARG A 419 -1.65 4.15 -19.77
C ARG A 419 -0.40 3.50 -20.31
N ILE A 420 0.75 4.10 -20.03
CA ILE A 420 2.06 3.62 -20.45
C ILE A 420 2.93 3.27 -19.25
N ALA A 421 3.90 2.39 -19.47
CA ALA A 421 4.96 2.09 -18.52
C ALA A 421 6.33 2.48 -19.07
N ARG A 422 7.20 3.02 -18.20
CA ARG A 422 8.62 3.28 -18.46
C ARG A 422 9.50 2.12 -17.99
N PRO A 423 10.79 2.05 -18.40
CA PRO A 423 11.71 1.00 -17.92
C PRO A 423 11.85 0.91 -16.39
N SER A 424 11.76 2.05 -15.71
CA SER A 424 11.75 2.18 -14.24
C SER A 424 10.47 1.66 -13.58
N GLY A 425 9.48 1.26 -14.38
CA GLY A 425 8.11 0.95 -13.94
C GLY A 425 7.31 2.16 -13.46
N LEU A 426 7.76 3.40 -13.74
CA LEU A 426 6.87 4.55 -13.66
C LEU A 426 5.73 4.38 -14.67
N GLU A 427 4.50 4.41 -14.17
CA GLU A 427 3.29 4.45 -14.99
C GLU A 427 2.87 5.90 -15.22
N ILE A 428 2.46 6.19 -16.45
CA ILE A 428 1.91 7.50 -16.82
C ILE A 428 0.53 7.23 -17.43
N GLU A 429 -0.48 7.86 -16.86
CA GLU A 429 -1.84 7.88 -17.38
C GLU A 429 -2.02 9.11 -18.28
N LEU A 430 -2.35 8.91 -19.55
CA LEU A 430 -2.55 9.97 -20.53
C LEU A 430 -4.04 9.99 -20.93
N GLY A 431 -4.81 10.90 -20.34
CA GLY A 431 -6.19 11.16 -20.71
C GLY A 431 -6.26 12.01 -21.98
N VAL A 432 -6.53 11.41 -23.13
CA VAL A 432 -6.67 12.10 -24.42
C VAL A 432 -8.15 12.49 -24.63
N THR A 433 -8.40 13.78 -24.86
CA THR A 433 -9.76 14.29 -25.05
C THR A 433 -9.82 15.51 -25.98
N ALA A 434 -11.02 15.81 -26.48
CA ALA A 434 -11.29 17.01 -27.25
C ALA A 434 -11.37 18.25 -26.34
N THR A 435 -11.15 19.45 -26.89
CA THR A 435 -11.30 20.73 -26.16
C THR A 435 -12.67 20.94 -25.54
N ALA A 436 -13.71 20.31 -26.11
CA ALA A 436 -15.07 20.29 -25.57
C ALA A 436 -15.16 19.72 -24.13
N TRP A 437 -14.17 18.93 -23.70
CA TRP A 437 -14.06 18.43 -22.32
C TRP A 437 -13.97 19.57 -21.28
N ALA A 438 -13.32 20.69 -21.64
CA ALA A 438 -13.21 21.86 -20.78
C ALA A 438 -14.34 22.89 -20.99
N ASN A 439 -15.41 22.54 -21.71
CA ASN A 439 -16.49 23.48 -21.99
C ASN A 439 -17.36 23.72 -20.74
N PRO A 440 -17.53 24.96 -20.27
CA PRO A 440 -18.13 25.26 -18.97
C PRO A 440 -19.65 25.01 -18.83
N ASP A 441 -20.39 24.57 -19.84
CA ASP A 441 -21.86 24.67 -19.81
C ASP A 441 -22.66 23.39 -20.21
N PRO A 442 -23.08 22.58 -19.22
CA PRO A 442 -22.45 22.42 -17.91
C PRO A 442 -21.23 21.51 -18.01
N VAL A 443 -20.18 21.84 -17.23
CA VAL A 443 -19.04 20.92 -17.02
C VAL A 443 -19.56 19.61 -16.43
N ASP A 444 -19.12 18.47 -16.97
CA ASP A 444 -19.54 17.19 -16.42
C ASP A 444 -19.03 17.01 -14.95
N PRO A 445 -19.74 16.25 -14.11
CA PRO A 445 -19.36 16.08 -12.71
C PRO A 445 -17.96 15.49 -12.49
N GLY A 446 -17.47 14.68 -13.44
CA GLY A 446 -16.13 14.10 -13.39
C GLY A 446 -15.06 15.17 -13.57
N THR A 447 -15.21 16.01 -14.60
CA THR A 447 -14.31 17.15 -14.86
C THR A 447 -14.32 18.15 -13.71
N THR A 448 -15.51 18.47 -13.16
CA THR A 448 -15.63 19.34 -11.99
C THR A 448 -14.85 18.82 -10.79
N ARG A 449 -14.92 17.50 -10.54
CA ARG A 449 -14.17 16.85 -9.46
C ARG A 449 -12.66 16.96 -9.68
N VAL A 450 -12.18 16.66 -10.89
CA VAL A 450 -10.76 16.72 -11.23
C VAL A 450 -10.18 18.13 -11.02
N VAL A 451 -10.90 19.17 -11.43
CA VAL A 451 -10.43 20.55 -11.27
C VAL A 451 -10.48 20.99 -9.80
N SER A 452 -11.55 20.62 -9.08
CA SER A 452 -11.70 20.89 -7.65
C SER A 452 -10.63 20.21 -6.81
N ASP A 453 -10.20 19.00 -7.21
CA ASP A 453 -9.15 18.21 -6.56
C ASP A 453 -7.73 18.69 -6.92
N ARG A 454 -7.59 19.87 -7.54
CA ARG A 454 -6.35 20.52 -8.00
C ARG A 454 -5.81 19.99 -9.33
N ILE A 455 -5.69 20.91 -10.28
CA ILE A 455 -5.05 20.72 -11.59
C ILE A 455 -3.82 21.64 -11.71
N ARG A 456 -2.73 21.15 -12.29
CA ARG A 456 -1.54 21.94 -12.63
C ARG A 456 -1.40 22.05 -14.14
N ILE A 457 -1.56 23.26 -14.66
CA ILE A 457 -1.42 23.55 -16.08
C ILE A 457 0.06 23.41 -16.47
N LEU A 458 0.32 22.60 -17.50
CA LEU A 458 1.66 22.38 -18.05
C LEU A 458 1.85 23.12 -19.39
N HIS A 459 0.80 23.16 -20.21
CA HIS A 459 0.76 23.84 -21.50
C HIS A 459 -0.66 24.33 -21.76
N ASP A 460 -0.87 25.60 -22.06
CA ASP A 460 -2.21 26.16 -22.31
C ASP A 460 -2.14 27.45 -23.16
N PRO A 461 -1.71 27.35 -24.44
CA PRO A 461 -1.52 28.51 -25.31
C PRO A 461 -2.79 29.34 -25.53
N ASP A 462 -3.97 28.73 -25.37
CA ASP A 462 -5.26 29.36 -25.59
C ASP A 462 -5.98 29.80 -24.32
N GLY A 463 -5.44 29.46 -23.13
CA GLY A 463 -6.09 29.76 -21.85
C GLY A 463 -7.35 28.93 -21.55
N ILE A 464 -7.50 27.75 -22.15
CA ILE A 464 -8.66 26.87 -21.99
C ILE A 464 -8.74 26.37 -20.54
N LEU A 465 -7.64 25.83 -20.02
CA LEU A 465 -7.59 25.28 -18.67
C LEU A 465 -7.57 26.39 -17.62
N ALA A 466 -6.93 27.51 -17.92
CA ALA A 466 -6.96 28.70 -17.06
C ALA A 466 -8.38 29.23 -16.88
N THR A 467 -9.19 29.25 -17.95
CA THR A 467 -10.60 29.63 -17.89
C THR A 467 -11.41 28.61 -17.09
N LEU A 468 -11.21 27.32 -17.33
CA LEU A 468 -11.89 26.25 -16.61
C LEU A 468 -11.65 26.33 -15.09
N GLN A 469 -10.40 26.57 -14.66
CA GLN A 469 -10.05 26.76 -13.26
C GLN A 469 -10.77 27.95 -12.62
N GLN A 470 -10.95 29.06 -13.34
CA GLN A 470 -11.67 30.23 -12.83
C GLN A 470 -13.17 29.94 -12.67
N THR A 471 -13.78 29.20 -13.60
CA THR A 471 -15.22 28.89 -13.56
C THR A 471 -15.61 27.80 -12.56
N THR A 472 -14.67 26.95 -12.14
CA THR A 472 -14.93 25.81 -11.24
C THR A 472 -14.22 25.93 -9.88
N GLY A 473 -13.34 26.91 -9.71
CA GLY A 473 -12.66 27.17 -8.44
C GLY A 473 -13.58 27.81 -7.39
N PRO A 474 -13.18 27.78 -6.10
CA PRO A 474 -13.97 28.30 -4.98
C PRO A 474 -14.24 29.82 -4.99
N GLU A 475 -13.83 30.55 -6.03
CA GLU A 475 -14.17 31.97 -6.27
C GLU A 475 -15.40 32.17 -7.17
N ALA A 476 -16.08 31.11 -7.62
CA ALA A 476 -17.25 31.22 -8.49
C ALA A 476 -18.55 31.69 -7.80
N ASP A 477 -18.53 31.94 -6.48
CA ASP A 477 -19.60 32.60 -5.71
C ASP A 477 -19.14 33.99 -5.24
N MET A 478 -19.17 34.98 -6.13
CA MET A 478 -19.27 36.41 -5.77
C MET A 478 -20.36 37.11 -6.57
#